data_AF-A0A2E6CCV2-F1
#
_entry.id   AF-A0A2E6CCV2-F1
#
_cell.length_a   1.000
_cell.length_b   1.000
_cell.length_c   1.000
_cell.angle_alpha   90.00
_cell.angle_beta   90.00
_cell.angle_gamma   90.00
#
_symmetry.space_group_name_H-M   'P 1'
#
loop_
_entity.id
_entity.type
_entity.pdbx_description
1 polymer ?
#
loop_
_entity_poly.entity_id
_entity_poly.type
_entity_poly.pdbx_seq_one_letter_code
_entity_poly.pdbx_strand_id
1 'polypeptide(L)'
;MYEKNNDINRRVFFVGGGMVLLSSFLLSRLWSLQINQNNKFSLLSDKNRIRLVPVNPKRGNFFDRNGQPLAINTSNFKLIFNPNKSLLNEELIQKISQHISLNSNELKRINKSLRKNSNGKINIKDNLTIEEIYLLNNLDVDFQHFQVEDDSKRSYLDSTSFSHVIGYIGEVNNKNSNRTVISGVVGLEARYNDILSGHLGHIKTEVNSSEKNVRVLEKNQAIDGQDIILTIDKNLQKDVFSIMGKNTGAATVMNVQNGELLALCSTPSFDNNKFIDGFSVKEWDELSNNEKNPFLNKAINGEYPPGSTFKIVTALAGLEEGLLNPNDKIFCEGKTTYGDRDFHCWKDKGHKEVDLRKAIKESCDVYFYSLASKLGVKKISKMAFRLGLGKNYNLISNNERKGLLPTREWIKNNLNNKWNLGDTLVAGIGQGYISATPIQLNVMIAMIANKGFYIEPSIIKSPKIKEKRRLTKPAGFNFDNVDLIRNLLDIAVNESGSNAYSSRIIKNDWRMAGKTGTSQVKEITAEERNQEVIISKNWEERDHALFVGYAPTKKPKYAVSIVIEHGGSGSQKAAPLGRDILLACQNIKGSRYRV
;
A
#
# COMPACT_ATOMS: atom_id res chain seq x y z
N MET A 1 52.65 -81.75 -43.56
CA MET A 1 53.14 -80.51 -42.91
C MET A 1 52.75 -79.23 -43.67
N TYR A 2 52.59 -79.26 -45.00
CA TYR A 2 52.19 -78.08 -45.79
C TYR A 2 50.75 -77.59 -45.57
N GLU A 3 49.76 -78.47 -45.42
CA GLU A 3 48.35 -78.05 -45.22
C GLU A 3 48.12 -77.32 -43.88
N LYS A 4 48.84 -77.71 -42.83
CA LYS A 4 48.71 -77.12 -41.49
C LYS A 4 49.22 -75.67 -41.43
N ASN A 5 50.17 -75.28 -42.29
CA ASN A 5 50.68 -73.91 -42.39
C ASN A 5 49.73 -72.97 -43.14
N ASN A 6 48.97 -73.46 -44.12
CA ASN A 6 48.01 -72.65 -44.87
C ASN A 6 46.79 -72.26 -44.01
N ASP A 7 46.33 -73.14 -43.13
CA ASP A 7 45.25 -72.84 -42.18
C ASP A 7 45.65 -71.80 -41.13
N ILE A 8 46.90 -71.86 -40.64
CA ILE A 8 47.44 -70.86 -39.70
C ILE A 8 47.55 -69.50 -40.40
N ASN A 9 48.08 -69.44 -41.62
CA ASN A 9 48.21 -68.20 -42.38
C ASN A 9 46.83 -67.59 -42.73
N ARG A 10 45.82 -68.40 -43.05
CA ARG A 10 44.44 -67.92 -43.25
C ARG A 10 43.84 -67.35 -41.97
N ARG A 11 43.98 -68.04 -40.83
CA ARG A 11 43.47 -67.53 -39.54
C ARG A 11 44.13 -66.23 -39.13
N VAL A 12 45.45 -66.12 -39.29
CA VAL A 12 46.19 -64.87 -39.04
C VAL A 12 45.74 -63.75 -39.98
N PHE A 13 45.47 -64.05 -41.26
CA PHE A 13 44.96 -63.08 -42.21
C PHE A 13 43.53 -62.60 -41.85
N PHE A 14 42.63 -63.50 -41.47
CA PHE A 14 41.27 -63.12 -41.06
C PHE A 14 41.24 -62.33 -39.74
N VAL A 15 42.04 -62.75 -38.75
CA VAL A 15 42.16 -62.03 -37.47
C VAL A 15 42.83 -60.67 -37.68
N GLY A 16 43.92 -60.62 -38.46
CA GLY A 16 44.61 -59.37 -38.80
C GLY A 16 43.73 -58.41 -39.60
N GLY A 17 43.01 -58.92 -40.61
CA GLY A 17 42.04 -58.14 -41.39
C GLY A 17 40.89 -57.62 -40.53
N GLY A 18 40.37 -58.45 -39.62
CA GLY A 18 39.37 -58.05 -38.64
C GLY A 18 39.86 -56.93 -37.72
N MET A 19 41.10 -57.03 -37.22
CA MET A 19 41.73 -56.00 -36.39
C MET A 19 41.92 -54.68 -37.14
N VAL A 20 42.33 -54.71 -38.41
CA VAL A 20 42.52 -53.50 -39.24
C VAL A 20 41.18 -52.82 -39.51
N LEU A 21 40.14 -53.59 -39.82
CA LEU A 21 38.79 -53.04 -40.02
C LEU A 21 38.25 -52.40 -38.75
N LEU A 22 38.40 -53.07 -37.60
CA LEU A 22 37.96 -52.53 -36.31
C LEU A 22 38.73 -51.25 -35.93
N SER A 23 40.04 -51.25 -36.15
CA SER A 23 40.90 -50.08 -35.90
C SER A 23 40.53 -48.91 -36.81
N SER A 24 40.26 -49.17 -38.09
CA SER A 24 39.83 -48.15 -39.06
C SER A 24 38.46 -47.58 -38.69
N PHE A 25 37.53 -48.42 -38.23
CA PHE A 25 36.24 -47.97 -37.73
C PHE A 25 36.38 -47.07 -36.49
N LEU A 26 37.21 -47.46 -35.51
CA LEU A 26 37.48 -46.65 -34.32
C LEU A 26 38.14 -45.31 -34.66
N LEU A 27 39.13 -45.30 -35.57
CA LEU A 27 39.79 -44.08 -36.04
C LEU A 27 38.82 -43.15 -36.78
N SER A 28 37.97 -43.71 -37.66
CA SER A 28 36.92 -42.95 -38.35
C SER A 28 35.92 -42.35 -37.37
N ARG A 29 35.52 -43.12 -36.34
CA ARG A 29 34.64 -42.63 -35.28
C ARG A 29 35.31 -41.52 -34.45
N LEU A 30 36.58 -41.68 -34.12
CA LEU A 30 37.34 -40.68 -33.37
C LEU A 30 37.48 -39.38 -34.18
N TRP A 31 37.77 -39.48 -35.48
CA TRP A 31 37.84 -38.35 -36.39
C TRP A 31 36.49 -37.63 -36.52
N SER A 32 35.40 -38.37 -36.64
CA SER A 32 34.04 -37.83 -36.65
C SER A 32 33.71 -37.06 -35.36
N LEU A 33 34.10 -37.58 -34.20
CA LEU A 33 33.88 -36.92 -32.91
C LEU A 33 34.78 -35.68 -32.73
N GLN A 34 36.06 -35.78 -33.07
CA GLN A 34 37.03 -34.71 -32.83
C GLN A 34 37.01 -33.59 -33.88
N ILE A 35 36.66 -33.88 -35.14
CA ILE A 35 36.67 -32.86 -36.21
C ILE A 35 35.25 -32.45 -36.56
N ASN A 36 34.39 -33.38 -37.00
CA ASN A 36 33.05 -33.02 -37.48
C ASN A 36 32.14 -32.49 -36.37
N GLN A 37 32.32 -32.97 -35.14
CA GLN A 37 31.51 -32.56 -33.98
C GLN A 37 32.26 -31.67 -32.99
N ASN A 38 33.46 -31.17 -33.33
CA ASN A 38 34.29 -30.35 -32.43
C ASN A 38 33.51 -29.16 -31.85
N ASN A 39 32.88 -28.37 -32.72
CA ASN A 39 32.15 -27.17 -32.30
C ASN A 39 30.99 -27.52 -31.36
N LYS A 40 30.33 -28.67 -31.58
CA LYS A 40 29.24 -29.14 -30.73
C LYS A 40 29.77 -29.57 -29.35
N PHE A 41 30.86 -30.33 -29.29
CA PHE A 41 31.43 -30.81 -28.03
C PHE A 41 32.21 -29.72 -27.27
N SER A 42 32.85 -28.78 -27.97
CA SER A 42 33.46 -27.59 -27.37
C SER A 42 32.40 -26.70 -26.74
N LEU A 43 31.28 -26.42 -27.42
CA LEU A 43 30.16 -25.67 -26.84
C LEU A 43 29.51 -26.39 -25.65
N LEU A 44 29.38 -27.72 -25.70
CA LEU A 44 28.89 -28.51 -24.57
C LEU A 44 29.89 -28.51 -23.40
N SER A 45 31.19 -28.55 -23.68
CA SER A 45 32.26 -28.45 -22.68
C SER A 45 32.31 -27.07 -22.04
N ASP A 46 32.23 -26.00 -22.84
CA ASP A 46 32.14 -24.62 -22.37
C ASP A 46 30.87 -24.40 -21.55
N LYS A 47 29.74 -24.97 -21.94
CA LYS A 47 28.49 -24.89 -21.17
C LYS A 47 28.58 -25.60 -19.82
N ASN A 48 29.42 -26.64 -19.72
CA ASN A 48 29.66 -27.37 -18.47
C ASN A 48 30.78 -26.72 -17.62
N ARG A 49 31.73 -26.02 -18.24
CA ARG A 49 32.88 -25.37 -17.61
C ARG A 49 32.60 -23.91 -17.23
N ILE A 50 31.67 -23.22 -17.88
CA ILE A 50 31.34 -21.82 -17.61
C ILE A 50 30.11 -21.76 -16.70
N ARG A 51 30.30 -21.26 -15.48
CA ARG A 51 29.24 -21.01 -14.51
C ARG A 51 28.95 -19.52 -14.44
N LEU A 52 27.67 -19.17 -14.62
CA LEU A 52 27.17 -17.81 -14.41
C LEU A 52 26.68 -17.68 -12.97
N VAL A 53 27.42 -16.92 -12.16
CA VAL A 53 27.05 -16.59 -10.78
C VAL A 53 26.41 -15.20 -10.78
N PRO A 54 25.11 -15.06 -10.45
CA PRO A 54 24.47 -13.76 -10.36
C PRO A 54 25.06 -12.94 -9.21
N VAL A 55 25.20 -11.63 -9.42
CA VAL A 55 25.53 -10.67 -8.37
C VAL A 55 24.27 -9.86 -8.10
N ASN A 56 23.74 -9.96 -6.88
CA ASN A 56 22.51 -9.28 -6.51
C ASN A 56 22.78 -7.78 -6.28
N PRO A 57 21.97 -6.87 -6.85
CA PRO A 57 22.03 -5.45 -6.53
C PRO A 57 21.49 -5.21 -5.11
N LYS A 58 21.91 -4.10 -4.50
CA LYS A 58 21.27 -3.61 -3.27
C LYS A 58 19.96 -2.95 -3.62
N ARG A 59 18.90 -3.26 -2.88
CA ARG A 59 17.59 -2.62 -3.07
C ARG A 59 17.64 -1.16 -2.63
N GLY A 60 17.03 -0.23 -3.35
CA GLY A 60 16.91 1.17 -2.94
C GLY A 60 16.20 1.33 -1.60
N ASN A 61 16.56 2.34 -0.82
CA ASN A 61 15.98 2.64 0.50
C ASN A 61 14.82 3.64 0.39
N PHE A 62 13.95 3.65 1.40
CA PHE A 62 12.91 4.66 1.55
C PHE A 62 13.29 5.67 2.64
N PHE A 63 13.13 6.95 2.30
CA PHE A 63 13.33 8.07 3.22
C PHE A 63 12.07 8.94 3.31
N ASP A 64 11.86 9.53 4.48
CA ASP A 64 10.85 10.56 4.68
C ASP A 64 11.26 11.88 3.99
N ARG A 65 10.38 12.87 4.01
CA ARG A 65 10.62 14.17 3.37
C ARG A 65 11.83 14.95 3.91
N ASN A 66 12.33 14.58 5.09
CA ASN A 66 13.43 15.20 5.81
C ASN A 66 14.71 14.35 5.76
N GLY A 67 14.70 13.23 5.03
CA GLY A 67 15.85 12.33 4.88
C GLY A 67 15.98 11.28 5.99
N GLN A 68 14.96 11.11 6.85
CA GLN A 68 14.97 10.06 7.87
C GLN A 68 14.64 8.71 7.23
N PRO A 69 15.39 7.63 7.56
CA PRO A 69 15.15 6.33 6.97
C PRO A 69 13.80 5.76 7.46
N LEU A 70 13.11 5.10 6.53
CA LEU A 70 11.83 4.42 6.75
C LEU A 70 11.94 2.92 6.46
N ALA A 71 12.62 2.56 5.37
CA ALA A 71 12.96 1.17 5.04
C ALA A 71 14.38 1.12 4.48
N ILE A 72 15.20 0.26 5.05
CA ILE A 72 16.63 0.12 4.71
C ILE A 72 17.00 -1.35 4.54
N ASN A 73 18.18 -1.62 4.00
CA ASN A 73 18.75 -2.97 4.05
C ASN A 73 19.77 -3.05 5.19
N THR A 74 19.64 -4.07 6.04
CA THR A 74 20.57 -4.37 7.13
C THR A 74 21.39 -5.62 6.78
N SER A 75 22.60 -5.74 7.33
CA SER A 75 23.40 -6.97 7.21
C SER A 75 22.63 -8.14 7.82
N ASN A 76 22.67 -9.29 7.15
CA ASN A 76 22.09 -10.53 7.62
C ASN A 76 23.05 -11.68 7.27
N PHE A 77 23.80 -12.13 8.28
CA PHE A 77 24.64 -13.31 8.15
C PHE A 77 23.79 -14.57 8.28
N LYS A 78 23.78 -15.39 7.24
CA LYS A 78 23.00 -16.63 7.18
C LYS A 78 23.90 -17.84 7.29
N LEU A 79 23.46 -18.85 8.02
CA LEU A 79 24.06 -20.17 7.97
C LEU A 79 23.37 -21.00 6.90
N ILE A 80 24.12 -21.43 5.89
CA ILE A 80 23.60 -22.22 4.78
C ILE A 80 24.29 -23.57 4.74
N PHE A 81 23.50 -24.63 4.56
CA PHE A 81 24.00 -25.97 4.27
C PHE A 81 24.10 -26.20 2.77
N ASN A 82 25.26 -26.65 2.30
CA ASN A 82 25.52 -26.98 0.91
C ASN A 82 25.51 -28.51 0.69
N PRO A 83 24.46 -29.06 0.03
CA PRO A 83 24.29 -30.50 -0.13
C PRO A 83 25.26 -31.14 -1.14
N ASN A 84 26.05 -30.37 -1.89
CA ASN A 84 27.01 -30.90 -2.87
C ASN A 84 28.09 -31.83 -2.27
N LYS A 85 28.19 -31.90 -0.95
CA LYS A 85 29.17 -32.74 -0.23
C LYS A 85 28.54 -33.82 0.66
N SER A 86 27.28 -33.69 1.07
CA SER A 86 26.54 -34.68 1.88
C SER A 86 25.04 -34.33 1.95
N LEU A 87 24.19 -35.32 2.27
CA LEU A 87 22.77 -35.06 2.57
C LEU A 87 22.63 -34.50 3.99
N LEU A 88 21.75 -33.51 4.16
CA LEU A 88 21.40 -33.01 5.48
C LEU A 88 20.69 -34.14 6.25
N ASN A 89 21.15 -34.42 7.47
CA ASN A 89 20.55 -35.42 8.35
C ASN A 89 20.29 -34.83 9.75
N GLU A 90 19.51 -35.55 10.56
CA GLU A 90 19.15 -35.10 11.91
C GLU A 90 20.36 -34.95 12.84
N GLU A 91 21.38 -35.80 12.69
CA GLU A 91 22.60 -35.76 13.50
C GLU A 91 23.37 -34.44 13.31
N LEU A 92 23.55 -33.99 12.07
CA LEU A 92 24.22 -32.72 11.75
C LEU A 92 23.44 -31.53 12.32
N ILE A 93 22.11 -31.56 12.26
CA ILE A 93 21.26 -30.51 12.82
C ILE A 93 21.37 -30.51 14.35
N GLN A 94 21.42 -31.68 14.99
CA GLN A 94 21.59 -31.79 16.43
C GLN A 94 22.94 -31.24 16.88
N LYS A 95 24.03 -31.57 16.16
CA LYS A 95 25.37 -30.99 16.41
C LYS A 95 25.35 -29.47 16.28
N ILE A 96 24.71 -28.92 15.25
CA ILE A 96 24.56 -27.47 15.10
C ILE A 96 23.75 -26.84 16.22
N SER A 97 22.64 -27.48 16.60
CA SER A 97 21.72 -26.95 17.61
C SER A 97 22.35 -26.88 19.00
N GLN A 98 23.49 -27.55 19.23
CA GLN A 98 24.29 -27.42 20.45
C GLN A 98 25.10 -26.11 20.50
N HIS A 99 25.42 -25.53 19.34
CA HIS A 99 26.25 -24.33 19.24
C HIS A 99 25.45 -23.07 18.91
N ILE A 100 24.34 -23.19 18.18
CA ILE A 100 23.48 -22.07 17.80
C ILE A 100 22.03 -22.35 18.17
N SER A 101 21.34 -21.32 18.66
CA SER A 101 19.91 -21.43 18.98
C SER A 101 19.07 -21.34 17.71
N LEU A 102 18.23 -22.34 17.44
CA LEU A 102 17.29 -22.35 16.33
C LEU A 102 15.85 -22.11 16.82
N ASN A 103 15.12 -21.26 16.13
CA ASN A 103 13.72 -21.00 16.43
C ASN A 103 12.78 -22.04 15.78
N SER A 104 11.51 -22.02 16.18
CA SER A 104 10.52 -23.01 15.72
C SER A 104 10.22 -22.92 14.22
N ASN A 105 10.34 -21.73 13.61
CA ASN A 105 10.14 -21.54 12.17
C ASN A 105 11.34 -22.09 11.37
N GLU A 106 12.56 -21.86 11.85
CA GLU A 106 13.80 -22.41 11.29
C GLU A 106 13.77 -23.94 11.33
N LEU A 107 13.42 -24.53 12.48
CA LEU A 107 13.28 -25.99 12.61
C LEU A 107 12.21 -26.56 11.66
N LYS A 108 11.06 -25.89 11.52
CA LYS A 108 10.03 -26.30 10.54
C LYS A 108 10.55 -26.24 9.10
N ARG A 109 11.29 -25.19 8.73
CA ARG A 109 11.91 -25.03 7.40
C ARG A 109 12.94 -26.13 7.13
N ILE A 110 13.80 -26.40 8.11
CA ILE A 110 14.81 -27.45 8.05
C ILE A 110 14.15 -28.82 7.90
N ASN A 111 13.17 -29.15 8.75
CA ASN A 111 12.45 -30.44 8.69
C ASN A 111 11.70 -30.65 7.38
N LYS A 112 11.11 -29.59 6.81
CA LYS A 112 10.50 -29.64 5.49
C LYS A 112 11.52 -29.93 4.38
N SER A 113 12.74 -29.41 4.53
CA SER A 113 13.84 -29.61 3.58
C SER A 113 14.44 -31.01 3.69
N LEU A 114 14.56 -31.56 4.91
CA LEU A 114 14.91 -32.97 5.17
C LEU A 114 13.94 -33.92 4.48
N ARG A 115 12.63 -33.73 4.68
CA ARG A 115 11.59 -34.59 4.08
C ARG A 115 11.57 -34.58 2.55
N LYS A 116 12.04 -33.50 1.93
CA LYS A 116 12.04 -33.33 0.48
C LYS A 116 13.34 -33.77 -0.20
N ASN A 117 14.36 -34.24 0.53
CA ASN A 117 15.70 -34.53 0.01
C ASN A 117 16.18 -33.43 -0.95
N SER A 118 16.13 -32.18 -0.48
CA SER A 118 16.42 -31.04 -1.35
C SER A 118 17.90 -31.00 -1.73
N ASN A 119 18.19 -31.08 -3.04
CA ASN A 119 19.55 -30.97 -3.58
C ASN A 119 20.05 -29.51 -3.71
N GLY A 120 19.26 -28.52 -3.26
CA GLY A 120 19.63 -27.11 -3.26
C GLY A 120 20.18 -26.65 -1.91
N LYS A 121 20.91 -25.53 -1.88
CA LYS A 121 21.36 -24.87 -0.64
C LYS A 121 20.19 -24.71 0.34
N ILE A 122 20.35 -25.16 1.58
CA ILE A 122 19.32 -25.11 2.61
C ILE A 122 19.69 -24.00 3.60
N ASN A 123 18.82 -23.01 3.77
CA ASN A 123 19.00 -21.98 4.80
C ASN A 123 18.68 -22.59 6.18
N ILE A 124 19.70 -22.65 7.05
CA ILE A 124 19.60 -23.20 8.39
C ILE A 124 19.12 -22.11 9.35
N LYS A 125 19.86 -21.01 9.42
CA LYS A 125 19.60 -19.91 10.35
C LYS A 125 19.83 -18.55 9.68
N ASP A 126 18.95 -17.61 9.99
CA ASP A 126 19.09 -16.21 9.61
C ASP A 126 19.57 -15.37 10.82
N ASN A 127 20.18 -14.21 10.56
CA ASN A 127 20.64 -13.25 11.57
C ASN A 127 21.63 -13.83 12.60
N LEU A 128 22.70 -14.50 12.15
CA LEU A 128 23.76 -14.97 13.05
C LEU A 128 24.39 -13.80 13.82
N THR A 129 24.59 -13.97 15.13
CA THR A 129 25.36 -13.01 15.92
C THR A 129 26.85 -13.13 15.61
N ILE A 130 27.63 -12.10 15.93
CA ILE A 130 29.10 -12.14 15.77
C ILE A 130 29.70 -13.30 16.59
N GLU A 131 29.15 -13.56 17.78
CA GLU A 131 29.54 -14.68 18.65
C GLU A 131 29.27 -16.03 17.97
N GLU A 132 28.09 -16.21 17.36
CA GLU A 132 27.75 -17.43 16.61
C GLU A 132 28.63 -17.62 15.38
N ILE A 133 28.93 -16.54 14.64
CA ILE A 133 29.86 -16.59 13.50
C ILE A 133 31.25 -17.03 13.96
N TYR A 134 31.74 -16.48 15.07
CA TYR A 134 33.04 -16.84 15.62
C TYR A 134 33.08 -18.29 16.08
N LEU A 135 32.02 -18.77 16.76
CA LEU A 135 31.89 -20.18 17.13
C LEU A 135 31.91 -21.08 15.90
N LEU A 136 31.07 -20.79 14.90
CA LEU A 136 30.96 -21.58 13.67
C LEU A 136 32.27 -21.64 12.88
N ASN A 137 33.03 -20.55 12.82
CA ASN A 137 34.31 -20.51 12.11
C ASN A 137 35.43 -21.31 12.80
N ASN A 138 35.28 -21.59 14.10
CA ASN A 138 36.26 -22.34 14.88
C ASN A 138 35.90 -23.84 15.02
N LEU A 139 34.80 -24.29 14.41
CA LEU A 139 34.40 -25.70 14.42
C LEU A 139 35.18 -26.51 13.36
N ASP A 140 35.40 -27.79 13.68
CA ASP A 140 36.23 -28.75 12.95
C ASP A 140 35.76 -29.09 11.52
N VAL A 141 36.55 -29.94 10.84
CA VAL A 141 36.33 -30.52 9.49
C VAL A 141 34.89 -30.98 9.21
N ASP A 142 34.15 -31.43 10.22
CA ASP A 142 32.75 -31.86 10.11
C ASP A 142 31.77 -30.74 9.70
N PHE A 143 32.16 -29.47 9.86
CA PHE A 143 31.34 -28.30 9.48
C PHE A 143 31.61 -27.77 8.07
N GLN A 144 32.43 -28.46 7.26
CA GLN A 144 32.74 -28.08 5.87
C GLN A 144 31.52 -28.00 4.92
N HIS A 145 30.36 -28.46 5.38
CA HIS A 145 29.07 -28.39 4.68
C HIS A 145 28.27 -27.13 4.99
N PHE A 146 28.62 -26.43 6.07
CA PHE A 146 27.96 -25.21 6.51
C PHE A 146 28.81 -24.00 6.14
N GLN A 147 28.18 -23.01 5.54
CA GLN A 147 28.82 -21.79 5.11
C GLN A 147 28.06 -20.60 5.67
N VAL A 148 28.80 -19.66 6.24
CA VAL A 148 28.28 -18.33 6.56
C VAL A 148 28.27 -17.51 5.27
N GLU A 149 27.10 -17.05 4.86
CA GLU A 149 26.94 -16.12 3.75
C GLU A 149 26.53 -14.73 4.28
N ASP A 150 27.18 -13.69 3.77
CA ASP A 150 26.77 -12.31 3.98
C ASP A 150 25.66 -11.97 2.99
N ASP A 151 24.47 -11.70 3.51
CA ASP A 151 23.32 -11.30 2.74
C ASP A 151 22.73 -10.00 3.32
N SER A 152 21.81 -9.39 2.58
CA SER A 152 21.08 -8.22 3.03
C SER A 152 19.63 -8.57 3.34
N LYS A 153 19.12 -8.05 4.45
CA LYS A 153 17.72 -8.20 4.84
C LYS A 153 17.04 -6.84 4.83
N ARG A 154 15.83 -6.78 4.27
CA ARG A 154 15.03 -5.56 4.31
C ARG A 154 14.52 -5.35 5.74
N SER A 155 14.66 -4.13 6.26
CA SER A 155 14.22 -3.74 7.59
C SER A 155 13.35 -2.49 7.52
N TYR A 156 12.18 -2.55 8.15
CA TYR A 156 11.24 -1.44 8.27
C TYR A 156 11.27 -0.87 9.69
N LEU A 157 11.69 0.39 9.84
CA LEU A 157 12.03 0.97 11.15
C LEU A 157 10.81 1.28 12.03
N ASP A 158 9.74 1.82 11.44
CA ASP A 158 8.49 2.16 12.15
C ASP A 158 7.32 1.36 11.57
N SER A 159 7.55 0.05 11.45
CA SER A 159 6.77 -0.90 10.66
C SER A 159 5.27 -0.66 10.73
N THR A 160 4.67 -0.76 11.91
CA THR A 160 3.21 -0.68 12.08
C THR A 160 2.60 0.62 11.57
N SER A 161 3.29 1.75 11.74
CA SER A 161 2.77 3.06 11.32
C SER A 161 2.94 3.34 9.82
N PHE A 162 3.83 2.61 9.14
CA PHE A 162 4.14 2.78 7.72
C PHE A 162 3.73 1.59 6.84
N SER A 163 3.27 0.48 7.41
CA SER A 163 2.97 -0.76 6.68
C SER A 163 2.07 -0.57 5.48
N HIS A 164 0.98 0.19 5.58
CA HIS A 164 0.08 0.42 4.44
C HIS A 164 0.62 1.38 3.39
N VAL A 165 1.59 2.21 3.74
CA VAL A 165 2.27 3.13 2.82
C VAL A 165 3.39 2.39 2.10
N ILE A 166 4.39 1.92 2.86
CA ILE A 166 5.59 1.29 2.30
C ILE A 166 5.24 -0.09 1.73
N GLY A 167 4.42 -0.87 2.44
CA GLY A 167 4.15 -2.26 2.12
C GLY A 167 5.29 -3.17 2.56
N TYR A 168 5.47 -4.27 1.84
CA TYR A 168 6.50 -5.26 2.12
C TYR A 168 6.98 -5.95 0.84
N ILE A 169 8.17 -6.54 0.96
CA ILE A 169 8.74 -7.46 -0.02
C ILE A 169 8.36 -8.91 0.32
N GLY A 170 8.41 -9.77 -0.68
CA GLY A 170 8.20 -11.20 -0.55
C GLY A 170 8.89 -11.97 -1.66
N GLU A 171 9.01 -13.27 -1.44
CA GLU A 171 9.57 -14.20 -2.39
C GLU A 171 8.56 -14.53 -3.49
N VAL A 172 8.89 -14.20 -4.75
CA VAL A 172 8.05 -14.47 -5.92
C VAL A 172 8.76 -15.43 -6.86
N ASN A 173 8.09 -16.51 -7.25
CA ASN A 173 8.62 -17.43 -8.25
C ASN A 173 8.64 -16.76 -9.63
N ASN A 174 9.84 -16.54 -10.16
CA ASN A 174 9.99 -16.02 -11.51
C ASN A 174 9.73 -17.15 -12.52
N LYS A 175 8.59 -17.07 -13.21
CA LYS A 175 8.15 -18.04 -14.23
C LYS A 175 9.19 -18.23 -15.35
N ASN A 176 10.03 -17.23 -15.61
CA ASN A 176 11.02 -17.28 -16.69
C ASN A 176 12.35 -17.90 -16.29
N SER A 177 12.67 -18.01 -15.00
CA SER A 177 13.98 -18.49 -14.55
C SER A 177 13.92 -19.64 -13.54
N ASN A 178 12.74 -20.12 -13.17
CA ASN A 178 12.54 -21.09 -12.07
C ASN A 178 13.33 -20.70 -10.79
N ARG A 179 13.53 -19.39 -10.59
CA ARG A 179 14.23 -18.84 -9.41
C ARG A 179 13.26 -17.97 -8.63
N THR A 180 13.34 -18.07 -7.32
CA THR A 180 12.66 -17.17 -6.41
C THR A 180 13.39 -15.83 -6.39
N VAL A 181 12.67 -14.73 -6.64
CA VAL A 181 13.21 -13.37 -6.61
C VAL A 181 12.46 -12.58 -5.54
N ILE A 182 13.20 -11.81 -4.75
CA ILE A 182 12.61 -10.88 -3.80
C ILE A 182 12.00 -9.71 -4.58
N SER A 183 10.69 -9.53 -4.45
CA SER A 183 9.94 -8.46 -5.10
C SER A 183 9.03 -7.76 -4.11
N GLY A 184 8.74 -6.50 -4.34
CA GLY A 184 7.65 -5.82 -3.64
C GLY A 184 6.31 -6.50 -3.91
N VAL A 185 5.51 -6.71 -2.86
CA VAL A 185 4.21 -7.41 -2.95
C VAL A 185 3.05 -6.43 -2.81
N VAL A 186 3.16 -5.48 -1.88
CA VAL A 186 2.13 -4.45 -1.62
C VAL A 186 2.80 -3.08 -1.45
N GLY A 187 2.01 -2.02 -1.55
CA GLY A 187 2.42 -0.67 -1.20
C GLY A 187 3.42 -0.07 -2.19
N LEU A 188 4.19 0.90 -1.71
CA LEU A 188 5.25 1.53 -2.50
C LEU A 188 6.38 0.56 -2.87
N GLU A 189 6.64 -0.48 -2.05
CA GLU A 189 7.58 -1.55 -2.38
C GLU A 189 7.20 -2.25 -3.68
N ALA A 190 5.90 -2.55 -3.88
CA ALA A 190 5.41 -3.14 -5.12
C ALA A 190 5.34 -2.13 -6.27
N ARG A 191 4.80 -0.94 -6.01
CA ARG A 191 4.60 0.09 -7.03
C ARG A 191 5.91 0.53 -7.69
N TYR A 192 6.96 0.67 -6.90
CA TYR A 192 8.27 1.12 -7.38
C TYR A 192 9.30 -0.01 -7.39
N ASN A 193 8.84 -1.27 -7.49
CA ASN A 193 9.72 -2.42 -7.45
C ASN A 193 10.86 -2.33 -8.47
N ASP A 194 10.57 -1.92 -9.71
CA ASP A 194 11.57 -1.87 -10.78
C ASP A 194 12.68 -0.84 -10.52
N ILE A 195 12.35 0.26 -9.84
CA ILE A 195 13.31 1.30 -9.47
C ILE A 195 14.11 0.85 -8.24
N LEU A 196 13.45 0.20 -7.29
CA LEU A 196 14.03 -0.26 -6.05
C LEU A 196 14.89 -1.50 -6.23
N SER A 197 14.55 -2.43 -7.11
CA SER A 197 15.24 -3.71 -7.23
C SER A 197 16.63 -3.59 -7.83
N GLY A 198 16.89 -2.56 -8.64
CA GLY A 198 18.13 -2.47 -9.41
C GLY A 198 18.21 -3.56 -10.48
N HIS A 199 19.41 -3.75 -11.04
CA HIS A 199 19.68 -4.74 -12.08
C HIS A 199 20.77 -5.72 -11.67
N LEU A 200 20.53 -7.00 -11.94
CA LEU A 200 21.46 -8.09 -11.65
C LEU A 200 22.76 -7.93 -12.44
N GLY A 201 23.88 -7.99 -11.72
CA GLY A 201 25.19 -8.23 -12.30
C GLY A 201 25.42 -9.74 -12.48
N HIS A 202 26.55 -10.10 -13.05
CA HIS A 202 26.94 -11.49 -13.14
C HIS A 202 28.46 -11.66 -13.20
N ILE A 203 28.94 -12.76 -12.65
CA ILE A 203 30.33 -13.21 -12.76
C ILE A 203 30.30 -14.51 -13.57
N LYS A 204 30.98 -14.52 -14.72
CA LYS A 204 31.28 -15.76 -15.43
C LYS A 204 32.53 -16.35 -14.82
N THR A 205 32.40 -17.48 -14.15
CA THR A 205 33.53 -18.25 -13.64
C THR A 205 33.71 -19.52 -14.44
N GLU A 206 34.97 -19.88 -14.62
CA GLU A 206 35.38 -21.18 -15.12
C GLU A 206 35.47 -22.15 -13.92
N VAL A 207 34.80 -23.29 -14.01
CA VAL A 207 34.83 -24.35 -12.99
C VAL A 207 35.55 -25.59 -13.50
N ASN A 208 36.31 -26.24 -12.62
CA ASN A 208 36.92 -27.54 -12.94
C ASN A 208 35.92 -28.70 -12.74
N SER A 209 36.37 -29.92 -13.04
CA SER A 209 35.57 -31.16 -12.85
C SER A 209 35.14 -31.42 -11.40
N SER A 210 35.71 -30.72 -10.41
CA SER A 210 35.32 -30.76 -9.00
C SER A 210 34.50 -29.54 -8.56
N GLU A 211 33.90 -28.80 -9.51
CA GLU A 211 33.11 -27.57 -9.30
C GLU A 211 33.82 -26.39 -8.62
N LYS A 212 35.15 -26.44 -8.46
CA LYS A 212 35.89 -25.30 -7.90
C LYS A 212 36.08 -24.22 -8.95
N ASN A 213 35.80 -22.98 -8.57
CA ASN A 213 36.07 -21.81 -9.41
C ASN A 213 37.58 -21.68 -9.64
N VAL A 214 38.01 -21.79 -10.90
CA VAL A 214 39.41 -21.69 -11.34
C VAL A 214 39.75 -20.27 -11.74
N ARG A 215 38.86 -19.63 -12.50
CA ARG A 215 39.13 -18.31 -13.10
C ARG A 215 37.86 -17.50 -13.31
N VAL A 216 37.92 -16.19 -13.09
CA VAL A 216 36.87 -15.26 -13.52
C VAL A 216 37.13 -14.88 -14.98
N LEU A 217 36.18 -15.18 -15.86
CA LEU A 217 36.23 -14.86 -17.30
C LEU A 217 35.66 -13.47 -17.58
N GLU A 218 34.58 -13.11 -16.89
CA GLU A 218 33.88 -11.84 -17.05
C GLU A 218 33.23 -11.45 -15.72
N LYS A 219 33.28 -10.17 -15.38
CA LYS A 219 32.60 -9.62 -14.20
C LYS A 219 31.85 -8.37 -14.60
N ASN A 220 30.53 -8.46 -14.60
CA ASN A 220 29.64 -7.33 -14.73
C ASN A 220 29.04 -7.00 -13.35
N GLN A 221 29.25 -5.78 -12.89
CA GLN A 221 28.74 -5.35 -11.58
C GLN A 221 27.22 -5.20 -11.61
N ALA A 222 26.58 -5.44 -10.47
CA ALA A 222 25.17 -5.15 -10.32
C ALA A 222 24.94 -3.64 -10.22
N ILE A 223 23.79 -3.17 -10.71
CA ILE A 223 23.38 -1.78 -10.57
C ILE A 223 22.40 -1.72 -9.40
N ASP A 224 22.80 -1.05 -8.32
CA ASP A 224 21.95 -0.88 -7.14
C ASP A 224 20.66 -0.12 -7.49
N GLY A 225 19.60 -0.46 -6.77
CA GLY A 225 18.31 0.21 -6.86
C GLY A 225 18.39 1.64 -6.33
N GLN A 226 17.47 2.49 -6.81
CA GLN A 226 17.47 3.89 -6.45
C GLN A 226 16.65 4.15 -5.19
N ASP A 227 17.18 5.01 -4.33
CA ASP A 227 16.49 5.48 -3.15
C ASP A 227 15.28 6.35 -3.50
N ILE A 228 14.23 6.24 -2.70
CA ILE A 228 12.97 6.98 -2.87
C ILE A 228 12.72 7.86 -1.65
N ILE A 229 12.60 9.16 -1.90
CA ILE A 229 12.23 10.16 -0.90
C ILE A 229 10.72 10.41 -1.01
N LEU A 230 10.00 10.18 0.10
CA LEU A 230 8.57 10.40 0.22
C LEU A 230 8.24 11.84 0.61
N THR A 231 6.98 12.24 0.45
CA THR A 231 6.46 13.52 0.96
C THR A 231 6.01 13.43 2.41
N ILE A 232 5.83 12.21 2.93
CA ILE A 232 5.40 11.96 4.31
C ILE A 232 6.46 12.48 5.29
N ASP A 233 5.98 13.09 6.38
CA ASP A 233 6.80 13.45 7.52
C ASP A 233 6.77 12.31 8.55
N LYS A 234 7.95 11.79 8.90
CA LYS A 234 8.05 10.60 9.73
C LYS A 234 7.40 10.77 11.10
N ASN A 235 7.62 11.92 11.74
CA ASN A 235 7.11 12.18 13.08
C ASN A 235 5.60 12.43 13.04
N LEU A 236 5.12 13.19 12.05
CA LEU A 236 3.68 13.41 11.90
C LEU A 236 2.93 12.08 11.66
N GLN A 237 3.45 11.18 10.83
CA GLN A 237 2.82 9.89 10.59
C GLN A 237 2.66 9.10 11.90
N LYS A 238 3.68 9.10 12.76
CA LYS A 238 3.64 8.44 14.08
C LYS A 238 2.65 9.11 15.02
N ASP A 239 2.63 10.44 15.05
CA ASP A 239 1.67 11.21 15.85
C ASP A 239 0.24 10.90 15.41
N VAL A 240 -0.04 10.91 14.10
CA VAL A 240 -1.35 10.56 13.53
C VAL A 240 -1.74 9.13 13.89
N PHE A 241 -0.81 8.17 13.78
CA PHE A 241 -1.06 6.78 14.16
C PHE A 241 -1.39 6.66 15.66
N SER A 242 -0.66 7.38 16.52
CA SER A 242 -0.91 7.41 17.97
C SER A 242 -2.27 8.05 18.31
N ILE A 243 -2.61 9.17 17.66
CA ILE A 243 -3.90 9.87 17.81
C ILE A 243 -5.05 8.94 17.39
N MET A 244 -4.91 8.23 16.26
CA MET A 244 -5.90 7.25 15.81
C MET A 244 -6.06 6.09 16.80
N GLY A 245 -4.96 5.68 17.44
CA GLY A 245 -4.97 4.73 18.56
C GLY A 245 -5.66 3.41 18.20
N LYS A 246 -6.64 3.00 19.02
CA LYS A 246 -7.41 1.75 18.83
C LYS A 246 -8.61 1.90 17.89
N ASN A 247 -8.85 3.08 17.34
CA ASN A 247 -9.97 3.28 16.42
C ASN A 247 -9.71 2.55 15.11
N THR A 248 -10.74 1.96 14.52
CA THR A 248 -10.68 1.38 13.18
C THR A 248 -11.02 2.48 12.17
N GLY A 249 -10.17 2.70 11.17
CA GLY A 249 -10.43 3.74 10.18
C GLY A 249 -9.18 4.23 9.48
N ALA A 250 -9.24 5.46 8.99
CA ALA A 250 -8.12 6.10 8.31
C ALA A 250 -8.09 7.60 8.56
N ALA A 251 -6.88 8.15 8.54
CA ALA A 251 -6.60 9.58 8.61
C ALA A 251 -5.57 9.95 7.55
N THR A 252 -5.83 11.01 6.81
CA THR A 252 -4.90 11.53 5.79
C THR A 252 -4.63 13.00 6.04
N VAL A 253 -3.39 13.44 5.82
CA VAL A 253 -2.98 14.85 5.92
C VAL A 253 -2.33 15.26 4.62
N MET A 254 -2.73 16.42 4.09
CA MET A 254 -2.22 16.97 2.85
C MET A 254 -1.78 18.42 3.02
N ASN A 255 -0.71 18.80 2.34
CA ASN A 255 -0.35 20.19 2.15
C ASN A 255 -1.22 20.79 1.04
N VAL A 256 -2.06 21.77 1.39
CA VAL A 256 -3.05 22.35 0.47
C VAL A 256 -2.44 23.18 -0.66
N GLN A 257 -1.17 23.59 -0.51
CA GLN A 257 -0.49 24.43 -1.49
C GLN A 257 0.07 23.61 -2.66
N ASN A 258 0.46 22.36 -2.41
CA ASN A 258 1.19 21.56 -3.39
C ASN A 258 0.73 20.11 -3.54
N GLY A 259 -0.30 19.68 -2.79
CA GLY A 259 -0.85 18.33 -2.85
C GLY A 259 0.04 17.25 -2.21
N GLU A 260 1.15 17.61 -1.57
CA GLU A 260 2.01 16.64 -0.90
C GLU A 260 1.27 16.01 0.30
N LEU A 261 1.18 14.68 0.30
CA LEU A 261 0.69 13.93 1.46
C LEU A 261 1.74 13.96 2.55
N LEU A 262 1.36 14.44 3.72
CA LEU A 262 2.24 14.54 4.89
C LEU A 262 2.07 13.34 5.83
N ALA A 263 0.88 12.73 5.84
CA ALA A 263 0.58 11.49 6.55
C ALA A 263 -0.56 10.74 5.84
N LEU A 264 -0.50 9.41 5.88
CA LEU A 264 -1.53 8.50 5.37
C LEU A 264 -1.59 7.28 6.29
N CYS A 265 -2.55 7.31 7.21
CA CYS A 265 -2.70 6.35 8.27
C CYS A 265 -3.95 5.49 8.05
N SER A 266 -3.82 4.18 8.29
CA SER A 266 -4.89 3.20 8.30
C SER A 266 -4.76 2.34 9.55
N THR A 267 -5.85 2.20 10.30
CA THR A 267 -5.89 1.45 11.56
C THR A 267 -7.06 0.47 11.58
N PRO A 268 -6.93 -0.72 12.22
CA PRO A 268 -5.69 -1.29 12.74
C PRO A 268 -4.67 -1.59 11.62
N SER A 269 -3.41 -1.73 11.99
CA SER A 269 -2.30 -2.02 11.08
C SER A 269 -1.59 -3.31 11.50
N PHE A 270 -0.56 -3.68 10.75
CA PHE A 270 0.25 -4.89 10.95
C PHE A 270 1.73 -4.54 10.91
N ASP A 271 2.60 -5.42 11.40
CA ASP A 271 4.05 -5.28 11.28
C ASP A 271 4.51 -5.88 9.94
N ASN A 272 5.04 -5.05 9.05
CA ASN A 272 5.52 -5.49 7.74
C ASN A 272 6.85 -6.26 7.79
N ASN A 273 7.64 -6.19 8.88
CA ASN A 273 8.82 -7.05 9.05
C ASN A 273 8.44 -8.53 9.18
N LYS A 274 7.24 -8.83 9.70
CA LYS A 274 6.74 -10.21 9.86
C LYS A 274 6.53 -10.95 8.54
N PHE A 275 6.39 -10.25 7.41
CA PHE A 275 6.38 -10.88 6.08
C PHE A 275 7.77 -11.37 5.64
N ILE A 276 8.84 -10.87 6.27
CA ILE A 276 10.22 -11.29 6.04
C ILE A 276 10.62 -12.32 7.09
N ASP A 277 10.26 -12.08 8.36
CA ASP A 277 10.63 -12.93 9.51
C ASP A 277 9.74 -14.19 9.62
N GLY A 278 8.55 -14.14 9.03
CA GLY A 278 7.49 -15.12 9.21
C GLY A 278 6.54 -14.77 10.36
N PHE A 279 5.28 -15.11 10.17
CA PHE A 279 4.25 -15.06 11.20
C PHE A 279 4.18 -16.39 11.95
N SER A 280 3.87 -16.35 13.24
CA SER A 280 3.31 -17.54 13.91
C SER A 280 1.90 -17.82 13.37
N VAL A 281 1.44 -19.08 13.51
CA VAL A 281 0.08 -19.47 13.08
C VAL A 281 -0.97 -18.59 13.77
N LYS A 282 -0.81 -18.36 15.08
CA LYS A 282 -1.72 -17.53 15.87
C LYS A 282 -1.75 -16.07 15.39
N GLU A 283 -0.60 -15.44 15.17
CA GLU A 283 -0.55 -14.05 14.68
C GLU A 283 -1.18 -13.91 13.28
N TRP A 284 -0.93 -14.89 12.39
CA TRP A 284 -1.53 -14.90 11.06
C TRP A 284 -3.05 -15.01 11.15
N ASP A 285 -3.57 -15.94 11.94
CA ASP A 285 -5.00 -16.15 12.12
C ASP A 285 -5.68 -14.92 12.76
N GLU A 286 -5.03 -14.28 13.73
CA GLU A 286 -5.50 -13.04 14.39
C GLU A 286 -5.60 -11.85 13.42
N LEU A 287 -4.76 -11.81 12.37
CA LEU A 287 -4.77 -10.74 11.37
C LEU A 287 -5.68 -11.06 10.18
N SER A 288 -5.66 -12.30 9.68
CA SER A 288 -6.40 -12.71 8.49
C SER A 288 -7.89 -12.82 8.74
N ASN A 289 -8.30 -13.28 9.94
CA ASN A 289 -9.70 -13.46 10.31
C ASN A 289 -10.25 -12.28 11.12
N ASN A 290 -9.51 -11.17 11.16
CA ASN A 290 -9.92 -9.99 11.91
C ASN A 290 -11.04 -9.24 11.17
N GLU A 291 -12.20 -9.09 11.80
CA GLU A 291 -13.35 -8.35 11.27
C GLU A 291 -12.99 -6.89 10.89
N LYS A 292 -12.00 -6.29 11.58
CA LYS A 292 -11.52 -4.92 11.31
C LYS A 292 -10.56 -4.83 10.13
N ASN A 293 -10.28 -5.93 9.41
CA ASN A 293 -9.51 -5.98 8.17
C ASN A 293 -8.18 -5.18 8.22
N PRO A 294 -7.19 -5.59 9.05
CA PRO A 294 -5.94 -4.86 9.25
C PRO A 294 -5.07 -4.77 7.99
N PHE A 295 -5.17 -5.71 7.05
CA PHE A 295 -4.42 -5.66 5.79
C PHE A 295 -4.96 -4.63 4.79
N LEU A 296 -6.22 -4.20 4.93
CA LEU A 296 -6.84 -3.22 4.04
C LEU A 296 -6.29 -1.83 4.34
N ASN A 297 -5.75 -1.16 3.31
CA ASN A 297 -5.43 0.27 3.41
C ASN A 297 -6.70 1.11 3.29
N LYS A 298 -7.32 1.40 4.43
CA LYS A 298 -8.60 2.13 4.50
C LYS A 298 -8.53 3.55 3.94
N ALA A 299 -7.35 4.16 3.90
CA ALA A 299 -7.18 5.53 3.40
C ALA A 299 -7.39 5.67 1.88
N ILE A 300 -7.07 4.62 1.12
CA ILE A 300 -7.16 4.60 -0.36
C ILE A 300 -8.10 3.52 -0.91
N ASN A 301 -8.40 2.48 -0.12
CA ASN A 301 -9.26 1.37 -0.53
C ASN A 301 -10.55 1.27 0.30
N GLY A 302 -10.68 2.01 1.40
CA GLY A 302 -11.94 2.13 2.12
C GLY A 302 -12.89 3.07 1.37
N GLU A 303 -14.03 2.55 0.93
CA GLU A 303 -15.10 3.34 0.32
C GLU A 303 -16.22 3.53 1.33
N TYR A 304 -16.46 4.80 1.71
CA TYR A 304 -17.44 5.15 2.73
C TYR A 304 -18.44 6.17 2.17
N PRO A 305 -19.71 6.13 2.57
CA PRO A 305 -20.61 7.24 2.28
C PRO A 305 -20.07 8.50 2.95
N PRO A 306 -19.79 9.59 2.21
CA PRO A 306 -19.21 10.80 2.77
C PRO A 306 -20.14 11.52 3.77
N GLY A 307 -21.44 11.21 3.73
CA GLY A 307 -22.45 11.79 4.61
C GLY A 307 -22.42 13.31 4.59
N SER A 308 -22.68 13.94 5.74
CA SER A 308 -22.74 15.40 5.84
C SER A 308 -21.46 16.18 5.43
N THR A 309 -20.31 15.52 5.23
CA THR A 309 -19.14 16.17 4.61
C THR A 309 -19.39 16.54 3.14
N PHE A 310 -20.24 15.77 2.45
CA PHE A 310 -20.61 15.97 1.05
C PHE A 310 -21.51 17.19 0.83
N LYS A 311 -22.14 17.74 1.89
CA LYS A 311 -22.93 18.98 1.80
C LYS A 311 -22.11 20.16 1.28
N ILE A 312 -20.78 20.12 1.41
CA ILE A 312 -19.85 21.05 0.77
C ILE A 312 -20.02 21.04 -0.76
N VAL A 313 -20.06 19.84 -1.34
CA VAL A 313 -20.26 19.62 -2.78
C VAL A 313 -21.61 20.17 -3.21
N THR A 314 -22.68 19.81 -2.50
CA THR A 314 -24.05 20.21 -2.84
C THR A 314 -24.25 21.72 -2.71
N ALA A 315 -23.71 22.35 -1.65
CA ALA A 315 -23.75 23.80 -1.48
C ALA A 315 -22.99 24.51 -2.61
N LEU A 316 -21.76 24.10 -2.90
CA LEU A 316 -20.96 24.72 -3.96
C LEU A 316 -21.60 24.52 -5.34
N ALA A 317 -22.21 23.36 -5.62
CA ALA A 317 -22.97 23.12 -6.83
C ALA A 317 -24.15 24.08 -6.97
N GLY A 318 -24.88 24.33 -5.88
CA GLY A 318 -25.98 25.29 -5.81
C GLY A 318 -25.52 26.71 -6.17
N LEU A 319 -24.42 27.17 -5.56
CA LEU A 319 -23.85 28.51 -5.78
C LEU A 319 -23.35 28.67 -7.22
N GLU A 320 -22.61 27.70 -7.75
CA GLU A 320 -22.01 27.76 -9.08
C GLU A 320 -23.04 27.69 -10.21
N GLU A 321 -24.16 27.01 -9.99
CA GLU A 321 -25.24 26.91 -10.95
C GLU A 321 -26.26 28.06 -10.81
N GLY A 322 -26.06 28.99 -9.87
CA GLY A 322 -26.97 30.10 -9.60
C GLY A 322 -28.34 29.67 -9.04
N LEU A 323 -28.43 28.45 -8.50
CA LEU A 323 -29.68 27.86 -7.97
C LEU A 323 -29.80 27.97 -6.44
N LEU A 324 -28.80 28.57 -5.79
CA LEU A 324 -28.73 28.80 -4.36
C LEU A 324 -28.43 30.26 -4.08
N ASN A 325 -29.37 30.96 -3.45
CA ASN A 325 -29.11 32.24 -2.81
C ASN A 325 -28.83 31.98 -1.32
N PRO A 326 -27.68 32.40 -0.76
CA PRO A 326 -27.30 32.14 0.63
C PRO A 326 -28.30 32.65 1.68
N ASN A 327 -29.08 33.67 1.33
CA ASN A 327 -30.06 34.31 2.23
C ASN A 327 -31.45 33.66 2.15
N ASP A 328 -31.68 32.77 1.18
CA ASP A 328 -32.95 32.05 1.09
C ASP A 328 -33.14 31.17 2.32
N LYS A 329 -34.30 31.33 2.96
CA LYS A 329 -34.69 30.55 4.11
C LYS A 329 -35.65 29.44 3.69
N ILE A 330 -35.52 28.30 4.33
CA ILE A 330 -36.56 27.27 4.35
C ILE A 330 -36.94 26.94 5.78
N PHE A 331 -38.09 26.31 5.96
CA PHE A 331 -38.53 25.83 7.25
C PHE A 331 -38.25 24.33 7.40
N CYS A 332 -37.51 23.95 8.44
CA CYS A 332 -37.21 22.56 8.77
C CYS A 332 -38.01 22.13 10.00
N GLU A 333 -38.96 21.23 9.79
CA GLU A 333 -39.81 20.61 10.81
C GLU A 333 -39.24 19.32 11.39
N GLY A 334 -38.03 18.94 10.97
CA GLY A 334 -37.38 17.70 11.37
C GLY A 334 -37.55 16.57 10.35
N LYS A 335 -38.43 16.75 9.38
CA LYS A 335 -38.58 15.89 8.21
C LYS A 335 -39.08 16.67 7.00
N THR A 336 -39.03 16.04 5.83
CA THR A 336 -39.72 16.47 4.62
C THR A 336 -40.31 15.25 3.94
N THR A 337 -41.53 15.36 3.41
CA THR A 337 -42.21 14.25 2.75
C THR A 337 -42.08 14.42 1.24
N TYR A 338 -41.69 13.35 0.55
CA TYR A 338 -41.66 13.31 -0.90
C TYR A 338 -42.24 12.00 -1.43
N GLY A 339 -43.31 12.10 -2.24
CA GLY A 339 -44.12 10.94 -2.58
C GLY A 339 -44.71 10.31 -1.32
N ASP A 340 -44.56 9.00 -1.18
CA ASP A 340 -45.08 8.22 -0.05
C ASP A 340 -44.05 8.00 1.06
N ARG A 341 -42.93 8.74 1.04
CA ARG A 341 -41.80 8.53 1.98
C ARG A 341 -41.41 9.81 2.71
N ASP A 342 -41.18 9.66 4.01
CA ASP A 342 -40.60 10.69 4.86
C ASP A 342 -39.06 10.62 4.84
N PHE A 343 -38.44 11.78 4.63
CA PHE A 343 -37.00 12.00 4.71
C PHE A 343 -36.70 12.81 5.97
N HIS A 344 -36.10 12.14 6.96
CA HIS A 344 -35.84 12.73 8.26
C HIS A 344 -34.56 13.57 8.26
N CYS A 345 -34.58 14.60 9.09
CA CYS A 345 -33.41 15.32 9.54
C CYS A 345 -32.85 14.64 10.80
N TRP A 346 -31.56 14.80 11.08
CA TRP A 346 -30.97 14.31 12.34
C TRP A 346 -31.56 14.95 13.62
N LYS A 347 -32.29 16.08 13.50
CA LYS A 347 -32.93 16.79 14.61
C LYS A 347 -34.45 16.68 14.48
N ASP A 348 -35.07 15.83 15.30
CA ASP A 348 -36.49 15.47 15.19
C ASP A 348 -37.44 16.66 15.36
N LYS A 349 -37.09 17.63 16.24
CA LYS A 349 -37.89 18.86 16.43
C LYS A 349 -37.69 19.90 15.33
N GLY A 350 -36.85 19.59 14.35
CA GLY A 350 -36.48 20.47 13.26
C GLY A 350 -35.53 21.60 13.65
N HIS A 351 -35.10 22.32 12.63
CA HIS A 351 -34.19 23.47 12.74
C HIS A 351 -34.93 24.81 12.61
N LYS A 352 -36.26 24.79 12.42
CA LYS A 352 -37.11 25.97 12.18
C LYS A 352 -36.65 26.72 10.92
N GLU A 353 -36.61 28.05 10.91
CA GLU A 353 -36.03 28.78 9.79
C GLU A 353 -34.54 28.49 9.65
N VAL A 354 -34.12 28.09 8.45
CA VAL A 354 -32.75 27.72 8.10
C VAL A 354 -32.35 28.39 6.79
N ASP A 355 -31.31 29.22 6.85
CA ASP A 355 -30.54 29.72 5.71
C ASP A 355 -29.30 28.84 5.45
N LEU A 356 -28.51 29.14 4.42
CA LEU A 356 -27.30 28.35 4.11
C LEU A 356 -26.31 28.31 5.28
N ARG A 357 -26.19 29.44 6.00
CA ARG A 357 -25.30 29.60 7.15
C ARG A 357 -25.66 28.62 8.27
N LYS A 358 -26.91 28.63 8.68
CA LYS A 358 -27.45 27.73 9.71
C LYS A 358 -27.48 26.28 9.22
N ALA A 359 -27.76 26.04 7.93
CA ALA A 359 -27.76 24.71 7.35
C ALA A 359 -26.39 24.03 7.45
N ILE A 360 -25.30 24.77 7.20
CA ILE A 360 -23.94 24.23 7.35
C ILE A 360 -23.53 24.14 8.83
N LYS A 361 -23.84 25.17 9.64
CA LYS A 361 -23.51 25.24 11.08
C LYS A 361 -24.12 24.08 11.88
N GLU A 362 -25.43 23.86 11.71
CA GLU A 362 -26.20 22.82 12.41
C GLU A 362 -26.35 21.55 11.56
N SER A 363 -25.81 21.51 10.35
CA SER A 363 -25.86 20.35 9.46
C SER A 363 -27.29 19.88 9.13
N CYS A 364 -28.23 20.79 8.90
CA CYS A 364 -29.63 20.46 8.60
C CYS A 364 -29.74 19.62 7.31
N ASP A 365 -30.42 18.47 7.31
CA ASP A 365 -30.57 17.62 6.11
C ASP A 365 -31.68 18.10 5.18
N VAL A 366 -32.81 18.56 5.73
CA VAL A 366 -33.96 19.08 4.97
C VAL A 366 -33.57 20.22 4.02
N TYR A 367 -32.63 21.07 4.43
CA TYR A 367 -32.05 22.11 3.56
C TYR A 367 -31.39 21.52 2.32
N PHE A 368 -30.57 20.49 2.52
CA PHE A 368 -29.85 19.86 1.42
C PHE A 368 -30.72 18.92 0.60
N TYR A 369 -31.80 18.36 1.15
CA TYR A 369 -32.83 17.69 0.35
C TYR A 369 -33.50 18.67 -0.61
N SER A 370 -33.94 19.83 -0.11
CA SER A 370 -34.54 20.89 -0.94
C SER A 370 -33.57 21.41 -2.02
N LEU A 371 -32.29 21.57 -1.67
CA LEU A 371 -31.29 21.99 -2.65
C LEU A 371 -30.98 20.89 -3.68
N ALA A 372 -30.91 19.64 -3.24
CA ALA A 372 -30.63 18.51 -4.12
C ALA A 372 -31.75 18.26 -5.13
N SER A 373 -33.00 18.45 -4.74
CA SER A 373 -34.13 18.34 -5.68
C SER A 373 -34.05 19.37 -6.80
N LYS A 374 -33.64 20.61 -6.49
CA LYS A 374 -33.43 21.68 -7.49
C LYS A 374 -32.23 21.40 -8.41
N LEU A 375 -31.15 20.83 -7.86
CA LEU A 375 -29.91 20.57 -8.62
C LEU A 375 -30.03 19.35 -9.55
N GLY A 376 -30.63 18.27 -9.06
CA GLY A 376 -30.57 16.96 -9.72
C GLY A 376 -29.20 16.29 -9.59
N VAL A 377 -29.18 14.96 -9.70
CA VAL A 377 -27.97 14.14 -9.51
C VAL A 377 -26.84 14.50 -10.47
N LYS A 378 -27.16 14.91 -11.71
CA LYS A 378 -26.16 15.23 -12.74
C LYS A 378 -25.26 16.39 -12.31
N LYS A 379 -25.84 17.47 -11.77
CA LYS A 379 -25.10 18.66 -11.34
C LYS A 379 -24.28 18.38 -10.08
N ILE A 380 -24.87 17.62 -9.14
CA ILE A 380 -24.20 17.17 -7.92
C ILE A 380 -22.96 16.33 -8.26
N SER A 381 -23.12 15.28 -9.08
CA SER A 381 -22.00 14.43 -9.48
C SER A 381 -20.94 15.18 -10.27
N LYS A 382 -21.34 16.10 -11.18
CA LYS A 382 -20.40 16.98 -11.91
C LYS A 382 -19.55 17.81 -10.94
N MET A 383 -20.16 18.39 -9.90
CA MET A 383 -19.44 19.15 -8.89
C MET A 383 -18.50 18.25 -8.06
N ALA A 384 -18.96 17.06 -7.67
CA ALA A 384 -18.14 16.08 -6.95
C ALA A 384 -16.87 15.72 -7.74
N PHE A 385 -16.99 15.43 -9.05
CA PHE A 385 -15.83 15.17 -9.91
C PHE A 385 -14.89 16.37 -10.03
N ARG A 386 -15.43 17.61 -10.12
CA ARG A 386 -14.62 18.84 -10.14
C ARG A 386 -13.80 19.00 -8.86
N LEU A 387 -14.35 18.61 -7.71
CA LEU A 387 -13.69 18.62 -6.40
C LEU A 387 -12.78 17.40 -6.14
N GLY A 388 -12.55 16.55 -7.13
CA GLY A 388 -11.60 15.44 -7.02
C GLY A 388 -12.18 14.15 -6.42
N LEU A 389 -13.48 14.06 -6.22
CA LEU A 389 -14.14 12.78 -5.91
C LEU A 389 -14.29 11.94 -7.18
N GLY A 390 -14.45 10.62 -7.04
CA GLY A 390 -14.67 9.73 -8.19
C GLY A 390 -13.44 9.42 -9.05
N LYS A 391 -12.24 9.82 -8.60
CA LYS A 391 -10.96 9.64 -9.31
C LYS A 391 -10.08 8.60 -8.63
N ASN A 392 -9.31 7.86 -9.42
CA ASN A 392 -8.19 7.06 -8.92
C ASN A 392 -6.91 7.92 -9.06
N TYR A 393 -6.22 8.14 -7.93
CA TYR A 393 -4.99 8.94 -7.89
C TYR A 393 -3.71 8.11 -8.06
N ASN A 394 -3.81 6.77 -8.00
CA ASN A 394 -2.72 5.82 -8.15
C ASN A 394 -1.47 6.25 -7.38
N LEU A 395 -1.58 6.49 -6.07
CA LEU A 395 -0.48 7.02 -5.25
C LEU A 395 0.40 5.91 -4.69
N ILE A 396 -0.23 4.89 -4.11
CA ILE A 396 0.41 3.76 -3.43
C ILE A 396 0.24 2.48 -4.26
N SER A 397 -0.92 2.30 -4.90
CA SER A 397 -1.24 1.09 -5.67
C SER A 397 -1.98 1.44 -6.96
N ASN A 398 -1.89 0.57 -7.96
CA ASN A 398 -2.69 0.70 -9.19
C ASN A 398 -4.16 0.29 -8.97
N ASN A 399 -4.45 -0.37 -7.84
CA ASN A 399 -5.78 -0.86 -7.46
C ASN A 399 -6.45 0.05 -6.41
N GLU A 400 -6.15 1.35 -6.42
CA GLU A 400 -6.85 2.32 -5.57
C GLU A 400 -8.33 2.41 -5.94
N ARG A 401 -9.18 2.51 -4.92
CA ARG A 401 -10.62 2.62 -5.12
C ARG A 401 -10.96 4.02 -5.62
N LYS A 402 -11.84 4.09 -6.62
CA LYS A 402 -12.30 5.37 -7.19
C LYS A 402 -13.54 5.91 -6.50
N GLY A 403 -14.14 5.20 -5.54
CA GLY A 403 -15.44 5.55 -4.99
C GLY A 403 -16.56 5.41 -6.03
N LEU A 404 -17.75 5.85 -5.65
CA LEU A 404 -18.92 5.82 -6.51
C LEU A 404 -19.63 7.17 -6.51
N LEU A 405 -19.78 7.75 -7.70
CA LEU A 405 -20.60 8.92 -7.97
C LEU A 405 -21.63 8.54 -9.04
N PRO A 406 -22.94 8.61 -8.77
CA PRO A 406 -23.96 8.25 -9.75
C PRO A 406 -23.88 9.15 -10.99
N THR A 407 -23.51 8.57 -12.12
CA THR A 407 -23.59 9.20 -13.45
C THR A 407 -24.78 8.65 -14.22
N ARG A 408 -25.19 9.34 -15.29
CA ARG A 408 -26.26 8.83 -16.18
C ARG A 408 -25.93 7.43 -16.72
N GLU A 409 -24.68 7.19 -17.08
CA GLU A 409 -24.22 5.88 -17.57
C GLU A 409 -24.25 4.83 -16.46
N TRP A 410 -23.78 5.18 -15.26
CA TRP A 410 -23.82 4.26 -14.13
C TRP A 410 -25.27 3.88 -13.76
N ILE A 411 -26.17 4.86 -13.71
CA ILE A 411 -27.60 4.66 -13.45
C ILE A 411 -28.23 3.77 -14.53
N LYS A 412 -27.92 4.02 -15.81
CA LYS A 412 -28.41 3.20 -16.92
C LYS A 412 -27.97 1.75 -16.77
N ASN A 413 -26.68 1.52 -16.49
CA ASN A 413 -26.07 0.20 -16.50
C ASN A 413 -26.35 -0.63 -15.23
N ASN A 414 -26.57 0.02 -14.07
CA ASN A 414 -26.73 -0.68 -12.79
C ASN A 414 -28.18 -0.67 -12.29
N LEU A 415 -28.96 0.35 -12.67
CA LEU A 415 -30.33 0.55 -12.20
C LEU A 415 -31.36 0.50 -13.32
N ASN A 416 -30.97 0.20 -14.58
CA ASN A 416 -31.87 0.17 -15.74
C ASN A 416 -32.70 1.46 -15.87
N ASN A 417 -32.08 2.62 -15.63
CA ASN A 417 -32.71 3.95 -15.59
C ASN A 417 -33.77 4.17 -14.49
N LYS A 418 -33.87 3.28 -13.49
CA LYS A 418 -34.71 3.50 -12.31
C LYS A 418 -33.97 4.43 -11.33
N TRP A 419 -34.11 5.73 -11.53
CA TRP A 419 -33.60 6.75 -10.62
C TRP A 419 -34.70 7.76 -10.29
N ASN A 420 -35.08 7.82 -9.02
CA ASN A 420 -36.17 8.65 -8.55
C ASN A 420 -35.64 9.91 -7.86
N LEU A 421 -36.53 10.86 -7.56
CA LEU A 421 -36.09 12.05 -6.82
C LEU A 421 -35.57 11.69 -5.43
N GLY A 422 -36.16 10.70 -4.75
CA GLY A 422 -35.69 10.21 -3.45
C GLY A 422 -34.21 9.83 -3.46
N ASP A 423 -33.74 9.15 -4.50
CA ASP A 423 -32.32 8.82 -4.68
C ASP A 423 -31.45 10.08 -4.80
N THR A 424 -31.98 11.12 -5.44
CA THR A 424 -31.33 12.43 -5.55
C THR A 424 -31.24 13.15 -4.21
N LEU A 425 -32.29 13.10 -3.37
CA LEU A 425 -32.28 13.72 -2.05
C LEU A 425 -31.19 13.11 -1.16
N VAL A 426 -31.12 11.77 -1.14
CA VAL A 426 -30.13 11.01 -0.36
C VAL A 426 -28.73 11.22 -0.90
N ALA A 427 -28.55 11.24 -2.23
CA ALA A 427 -27.29 11.62 -2.87
C ALA A 427 -26.85 13.05 -2.49
N GLY A 428 -27.79 13.99 -2.36
CA GLY A 428 -27.53 15.38 -1.97
C GLY A 428 -26.88 15.55 -0.60
N ILE A 429 -27.06 14.59 0.30
CA ILE A 429 -26.41 14.57 1.62
C ILE A 429 -25.24 13.57 1.69
N GLY A 430 -24.79 13.03 0.55
CA GLY A 430 -23.64 12.12 0.50
C GLY A 430 -23.92 10.71 0.99
N GLN A 431 -25.16 10.23 0.85
CA GLN A 431 -25.56 8.86 1.19
C GLN A 431 -26.14 8.14 -0.05
N GLY A 432 -26.69 6.94 0.16
CA GLY A 432 -27.25 6.11 -0.90
C GLY A 432 -26.14 5.44 -1.69
N TYR A 433 -26.10 5.66 -3.00
CA TYR A 433 -25.06 5.10 -3.87
C TYR A 433 -23.75 5.89 -3.87
N ILE A 434 -23.66 7.03 -3.17
CA ILE A 434 -22.42 7.81 -3.12
C ILE A 434 -21.43 7.16 -2.15
N SER A 435 -20.22 6.90 -2.62
CA SER A 435 -19.08 6.53 -1.78
C SER A 435 -17.81 7.28 -2.18
N ALA A 436 -16.96 7.56 -1.21
CA ALA A 436 -15.68 8.23 -1.39
C ALA A 436 -14.61 7.62 -0.47
N THR A 437 -13.35 7.74 -0.88
CA THR A 437 -12.22 7.34 -0.04
C THR A 437 -11.74 8.50 0.84
N PRO A 438 -11.11 8.22 2.01
CA PRO A 438 -10.56 9.27 2.87
C PRO A 438 -9.60 10.22 2.14
N ILE A 439 -8.81 9.71 1.18
CA ILE A 439 -7.92 10.56 0.39
C ILE A 439 -8.67 11.47 -0.58
N GLN A 440 -9.76 11.01 -1.20
CA GLN A 440 -10.60 11.85 -2.05
C GLN A 440 -11.25 12.98 -1.26
N LEU A 441 -11.72 12.69 -0.05
CA LEU A 441 -12.25 13.69 0.87
C LEU A 441 -11.18 14.72 1.29
N ASN A 442 -9.93 14.28 1.43
CA ASN A 442 -8.81 15.18 1.70
C ASN A 442 -8.50 16.10 0.52
N VAL A 443 -8.49 15.55 -0.72
CA VAL A 443 -8.34 16.38 -1.92
C VAL A 443 -9.47 17.42 -2.01
N MET A 444 -10.71 17.01 -1.79
CA MET A 444 -11.87 17.93 -1.80
C MET A 444 -11.66 19.09 -0.82
N ILE A 445 -11.36 18.80 0.45
CA ILE A 445 -11.21 19.87 1.44
C ILE A 445 -9.95 20.70 1.22
N ALA A 446 -8.87 20.11 0.68
CA ALA A 446 -7.66 20.84 0.30
C ALA A 446 -7.92 21.81 -0.86
N MET A 447 -8.74 21.43 -1.84
CA MET A 447 -9.17 22.31 -2.95
C MET A 447 -10.06 23.45 -2.44
N ILE A 448 -10.91 23.22 -1.44
CA ILE A 448 -11.65 24.33 -0.81
C ILE A 448 -10.69 25.25 -0.06
N ALA A 449 -9.78 24.69 0.73
CA ALA A 449 -8.82 25.43 1.53
C ALA A 449 -7.89 26.32 0.68
N ASN A 450 -7.49 25.86 -0.51
CA ASN A 450 -6.57 26.58 -1.39
C ASN A 450 -7.26 27.57 -2.37
N LYS A 451 -8.52 27.96 -2.12
CA LYS A 451 -9.34 28.84 -2.99
C LYS A 451 -9.76 28.22 -4.33
N GLY A 452 -9.93 26.91 -4.40
CA GLY A 452 -10.47 26.25 -5.59
C GLY A 452 -9.42 26.03 -6.70
N PHE A 453 -8.15 25.95 -6.33
CA PHE A 453 -7.10 25.53 -7.25
C PHE A 453 -7.06 24.01 -7.32
N TYR A 454 -6.80 23.49 -8.53
CA TYR A 454 -6.63 22.05 -8.70
C TYR A 454 -5.48 21.53 -7.84
N ILE A 455 -5.73 20.43 -7.12
CA ILE A 455 -4.73 19.70 -6.37
C ILE A 455 -4.61 18.31 -6.96
N GLU A 456 -3.37 17.95 -7.31
CA GLU A 456 -2.98 16.59 -7.61
C GLU A 456 -2.22 16.04 -6.40
N PRO A 457 -2.77 15.06 -5.66
CA PRO A 457 -2.09 14.52 -4.50
C PRO A 457 -0.79 13.84 -4.93
N SER A 458 0.21 13.85 -4.06
CA SER A 458 1.46 13.14 -4.32
C SER A 458 2.09 12.60 -3.05
N ILE A 459 2.71 11.42 -3.16
CA ILE A 459 3.43 10.76 -2.07
C ILE A 459 4.96 10.70 -2.28
N ILE A 460 5.43 11.02 -3.49
CA ILE A 460 6.87 11.01 -3.84
C ILE A 460 7.40 12.43 -3.91
N LYS A 461 8.54 12.71 -3.28
CA LYS A 461 9.23 14.02 -3.34
C LYS A 461 10.36 14.04 -4.37
N SER A 462 11.00 12.89 -4.62
CA SER A 462 12.21 12.77 -5.46
C SER A 462 12.05 13.42 -6.85
N PRO A 463 12.92 14.38 -7.24
CA PRO A 463 12.84 15.12 -8.50
C PRO A 463 12.90 14.23 -9.75
N LYS A 464 13.61 13.10 -9.68
CA LYS A 464 13.77 12.16 -10.79
C LYS A 464 12.47 11.40 -11.12
N ILE A 465 11.53 11.35 -10.17
CA ILE A 465 10.20 10.71 -10.29
C ILE A 465 9.10 11.80 -10.30
N LYS A 466 9.42 13.03 -10.70
CA LYS A 466 8.40 14.06 -10.94
C LYS A 466 7.77 13.82 -12.31
N GLU A 467 6.63 13.14 -12.33
CA GLU A 467 5.61 13.41 -13.35
C GLU A 467 5.30 14.92 -13.35
N LYS A 468 5.01 15.47 -14.54
CA LYS A 468 4.75 16.90 -14.81
C LYS A 468 3.65 17.47 -13.91
N ARG A 469 4.00 17.88 -12.68
CA ARG A 469 3.03 18.45 -11.74
C ARG A 469 2.58 19.82 -12.23
N ARG A 470 1.31 19.92 -12.59
CA ARG A 470 0.64 21.21 -12.76
C ARG A 470 0.24 21.70 -11.38
N LEU A 471 1.19 22.31 -10.68
CA LEU A 471 0.83 23.11 -9.52
C LEU A 471 0.00 24.31 -9.99
N THR A 472 -1.18 24.44 -9.38
CA THR A 472 -2.01 25.65 -9.37
C THR A 472 -2.53 26.10 -10.75
N LYS A 473 -3.43 25.32 -11.35
CA LYS A 473 -4.40 25.90 -12.30
C LYS A 473 -5.73 26.13 -11.57
N PRO A 474 -6.40 27.27 -11.77
CA PRO A 474 -7.75 27.45 -11.26
C PRO A 474 -8.64 26.30 -11.75
N ALA A 475 -9.39 25.65 -10.85
CA ALA A 475 -10.35 24.61 -11.23
C ALA A 475 -11.67 25.19 -11.79
N GLY A 476 -11.66 26.48 -12.15
CA GLY A 476 -12.77 27.20 -12.76
C GLY A 476 -13.92 27.48 -11.81
N PHE A 477 -13.69 27.52 -10.49
CA PHE A 477 -14.70 27.94 -9.53
C PHE A 477 -14.76 29.47 -9.47
N ASN A 478 -15.93 30.02 -9.16
CA ASN A 478 -16.02 31.40 -8.70
C ASN A 478 -15.35 31.50 -7.32
N PHE A 479 -14.35 32.38 -7.20
CA PHE A 479 -13.60 32.57 -5.96
C PHE A 479 -14.48 33.02 -4.79
N ASP A 480 -15.50 33.84 -5.05
CA ASP A 480 -16.43 34.33 -4.01
C ASP A 480 -17.26 33.18 -3.44
N ASN A 481 -17.71 32.26 -4.30
CA ASN A 481 -18.43 31.06 -3.87
C ASN A 481 -17.55 30.17 -2.98
N VAL A 482 -16.28 29.97 -3.35
CA VAL A 482 -15.34 29.18 -2.54
C VAL A 482 -15.00 29.88 -1.22
N ASP A 483 -14.78 31.20 -1.23
CA ASP A 483 -14.51 31.98 -0.02
C ASP A 483 -15.74 32.00 0.91
N LEU A 484 -16.97 32.03 0.38
CA LEU A 484 -18.19 31.82 1.16
C LEU A 484 -18.22 30.43 1.83
N ILE A 485 -17.96 29.36 1.08
CA ILE A 485 -17.89 28.00 1.65
C ILE A 485 -16.81 27.92 2.75
N ARG A 486 -15.64 28.54 2.55
CA ARG A 486 -14.59 28.58 3.57
C ARG A 486 -15.05 29.26 4.85
N ASN A 487 -15.76 30.38 4.75
CA ASN A 487 -16.33 31.09 5.90
C ASN A 487 -17.38 30.24 6.62
N LEU A 488 -18.23 29.54 5.87
CA LEU A 488 -19.23 28.63 6.42
C LEU A 488 -18.60 27.44 7.17
N LEU A 489 -17.45 26.94 6.69
CA LEU A 489 -16.68 25.90 7.37
C LEU A 489 -15.97 26.40 8.63
N ASP A 490 -15.52 27.66 8.68
CA ASP A 490 -15.02 28.27 9.93
C ASP A 490 -16.16 28.38 10.95
N ILE A 491 -17.34 28.83 10.53
CA ILE A 491 -18.55 28.91 11.37
C ILE A 491 -18.95 27.54 11.93
N ALA A 492 -18.94 26.50 11.10
CA ALA A 492 -19.33 25.14 11.50
C ALA A 492 -18.45 24.53 12.60
N VAL A 493 -17.27 25.10 12.85
CA VAL A 493 -16.35 24.66 13.90
C VAL A 493 -16.22 25.69 15.04
N ASN A 494 -16.24 26.98 14.75
CA ASN A 494 -15.82 28.00 15.71
C ASN A 494 -16.97 28.81 16.30
N GLU A 495 -18.18 28.74 15.74
CA GLU A 495 -19.32 29.48 16.29
C GLU A 495 -20.00 28.70 17.42
N SER A 496 -20.43 29.42 18.45
CA SER A 496 -21.20 28.85 19.55
C SER A 496 -22.48 28.16 19.06
N GLY A 497 -22.74 26.96 19.58
CA GLY A 497 -23.85 26.11 19.16
C GLY A 497 -23.63 25.36 17.85
N SER A 498 -22.44 25.43 17.23
CA SER A 498 -22.09 24.55 16.10
C SER A 498 -21.77 23.13 16.56
N ASN A 499 -22.00 22.15 15.68
CA ASN A 499 -21.82 20.73 16.02
C ASN A 499 -20.36 20.37 16.38
N ALA A 500 -19.37 21.11 15.89
CA ALA A 500 -17.96 20.86 16.16
C ALA A 500 -17.32 21.86 17.15
N TYR A 501 -18.11 22.72 17.80
CA TYR A 501 -17.61 23.80 18.67
C TYR A 501 -16.66 23.33 19.78
N SER A 502 -16.95 22.18 20.40
CA SER A 502 -16.12 21.57 21.45
C SER A 502 -14.76 21.08 20.93
N SER A 503 -14.67 20.82 19.63
CA SER A 503 -13.46 20.31 18.96
C SER A 503 -12.61 21.42 18.34
N ARG A 504 -12.97 22.70 18.47
CA ARG A 504 -12.21 23.80 17.88
C ARG A 504 -10.78 23.90 18.42
N ILE A 505 -9.88 24.47 17.64
CA ILE A 505 -8.57 24.92 18.12
C ILE A 505 -8.76 26.29 18.78
N ILE A 506 -8.43 26.40 20.08
CA ILE A 506 -8.65 27.61 20.89
C ILE A 506 -7.75 28.78 20.42
N LYS A 507 -6.50 28.48 20.03
CA LYS A 507 -5.54 29.49 19.59
C LYS A 507 -5.97 30.12 18.26
N ASN A 508 -6.26 31.42 18.26
CA ASN A 508 -6.83 32.13 17.12
C ASN A 508 -6.02 32.03 15.82
N ASP A 509 -4.69 32.10 15.90
CA ASP A 509 -3.85 32.01 14.69
C ASP A 509 -3.78 30.60 14.10
N TRP A 510 -4.20 29.60 14.88
CA TRP A 510 -4.14 28.18 14.54
C TRP A 510 -5.52 27.56 14.37
N ARG A 511 -6.56 28.41 14.29
CA ARG A 511 -7.95 28.00 14.10
C ARG A 511 -8.09 27.04 12.94
N MET A 512 -8.98 26.07 13.11
CA MET A 512 -9.36 25.14 12.05
C MET A 512 -10.77 25.44 11.55
N ALA A 513 -11.02 25.09 10.30
CA ALA A 513 -12.34 25.07 9.68
C ALA A 513 -12.62 23.65 9.20
N GLY A 514 -13.88 23.26 9.12
CA GLY A 514 -14.21 21.91 8.69
C GLY A 514 -15.68 21.56 8.77
N LYS A 515 -15.98 20.30 8.45
CA LYS A 515 -17.32 19.74 8.47
C LYS A 515 -17.31 18.33 9.04
N THR A 516 -18.18 18.10 10.01
CA THR A 516 -18.46 16.75 10.53
C THR A 516 -19.41 16.00 9.61
N GLY A 517 -19.24 14.69 9.58
CA GLY A 517 -20.13 13.74 8.91
C GLY A 517 -20.43 12.56 9.81
N THR A 518 -21.65 12.06 9.67
CA THR A 518 -22.08 10.77 10.21
C THR A 518 -22.73 10.04 9.05
N SER A 519 -22.31 8.81 8.77
CA SER A 519 -22.87 8.01 7.67
C SER A 519 -23.48 6.73 8.22
N GLN A 520 -24.76 6.52 7.91
CA GLN A 520 -25.51 5.37 8.37
C GLN A 520 -25.03 4.09 7.68
N VAL A 521 -24.88 3.03 8.48
CA VAL A 521 -24.53 1.69 7.98
C VAL A 521 -25.78 0.86 7.71
N LYS A 522 -26.86 1.10 8.46
CA LYS A 522 -28.15 0.43 8.33
C LYS A 522 -29.28 1.44 8.18
N GLU A 523 -30.31 1.05 7.43
CA GLU A 523 -31.58 1.77 7.43
C GLU A 523 -32.32 1.58 8.77
N ILE A 524 -32.63 2.68 9.45
CA ILE A 524 -33.34 2.66 10.73
C ILE A 524 -34.83 2.43 10.47
N THR A 525 -35.41 1.38 11.05
CA THR A 525 -36.84 1.07 10.90
C THR A 525 -37.72 2.04 11.70
N ALA A 526 -39.01 2.12 11.37
CA ALA A 526 -39.97 2.95 12.12
C ALA A 526 -40.09 2.51 13.59
N GLU A 527 -39.97 1.21 13.86
CA GLU A 527 -40.00 0.63 15.20
C GLU A 527 -38.74 0.97 16.01
N GLU A 528 -37.56 0.89 15.39
CA GLU A 528 -36.28 1.28 16.02
C GLU A 528 -36.24 2.76 16.37
N ARG A 529 -36.88 3.65 15.58
CA ARG A 529 -36.99 5.08 15.91
C ARG A 529 -37.91 5.37 17.10
N ASN A 530 -38.91 4.52 17.33
CA ASN A 530 -39.82 4.66 18.47
C ASN A 530 -39.19 4.15 19.78
N GLN A 531 -38.09 3.40 19.69
CA GLN A 531 -37.27 2.99 20.84
C GLN A 531 -36.16 4.03 21.05
N GLU A 532 -35.96 4.53 22.27
CA GLU A 532 -34.89 5.50 22.59
C GLU A 532 -33.46 4.87 22.57
N VAL A 533 -33.16 4.00 21.60
CA VAL A 533 -31.82 3.42 21.44
C VAL A 533 -31.01 4.33 20.51
N ILE A 534 -30.31 5.29 21.12
CA ILE A 534 -29.59 6.37 20.41
C ILE A 534 -28.32 5.87 19.70
N ILE A 535 -27.77 4.71 20.09
CA ILE A 535 -26.58 4.10 19.47
C ILE A 535 -26.73 2.57 19.48
N SER A 536 -26.56 1.90 18.33
CA SER A 536 -26.60 0.43 18.30
C SER A 536 -25.54 -0.16 19.25
N LYS A 537 -25.95 -1.17 20.02
CA LYS A 537 -25.06 -1.92 20.91
C LYS A 537 -24.00 -2.67 20.10
N ASN A 538 -24.37 -3.19 18.93
CA ASN A 538 -23.48 -3.89 18.01
C ASN A 538 -22.54 -2.89 17.33
N TRP A 539 -21.24 -3.17 17.33
CA TRP A 539 -20.25 -2.26 16.74
C TRP A 539 -20.49 -2.06 15.24
N GLU A 540 -20.69 -3.14 14.49
CA GLU A 540 -20.86 -3.14 13.03
C GLU A 540 -22.10 -2.37 12.54
N GLU A 541 -23.07 -2.15 13.42
CA GLU A 541 -24.31 -1.43 13.08
C GLU A 541 -24.20 0.07 13.38
N ARG A 542 -23.12 0.52 14.00
CA ARG A 542 -22.92 1.94 14.30
C ARG A 542 -22.54 2.70 13.05
N ASP A 543 -22.99 3.94 12.98
CA ASP A 543 -22.61 4.87 11.93
C ASP A 543 -21.10 5.08 11.88
N HIS A 544 -20.55 5.35 10.69
CA HIS A 544 -19.18 5.81 10.59
C HIS A 544 -19.10 7.30 10.97
N ALA A 545 -18.03 7.67 11.68
CA ALA A 545 -17.75 9.03 12.09
C ALA A 545 -16.73 9.66 11.13
N LEU A 546 -17.11 10.76 10.49
CA LEU A 546 -16.29 11.45 9.50
C LEU A 546 -15.99 12.89 9.92
N PHE A 547 -14.82 13.38 9.55
CA PHE A 547 -14.46 14.79 9.63
C PHE A 547 -13.51 15.17 8.50
N VAL A 548 -13.82 16.27 7.81
CA VAL A 548 -12.90 16.93 6.88
C VAL A 548 -12.63 18.33 7.40
N GLY A 549 -11.38 18.76 7.36
CA GLY A 549 -11.02 20.10 7.82
C GLY A 549 -9.68 20.58 7.32
N TYR A 550 -9.38 21.84 7.60
CA TYR A 550 -8.09 22.45 7.29
C TYR A 550 -7.71 23.48 8.35
N ALA A 551 -6.40 23.71 8.49
CA ALA A 551 -5.86 24.74 9.35
C ALA A 551 -4.53 25.31 8.78
N PRO A 552 -4.16 26.54 9.17
CA PRO A 552 -5.01 27.57 9.78
C PRO A 552 -6.13 28.08 8.86
N THR A 553 -7.19 28.72 9.38
CA THR A 553 -8.27 29.25 8.52
C THR A 553 -7.87 30.45 7.67
N LYS A 554 -7.05 31.37 8.21
CA LYS A 554 -6.59 32.59 7.50
C LYS A 554 -5.59 32.29 6.38
N LYS A 555 -4.61 31.43 6.65
CA LYS A 555 -3.59 31.00 5.68
C LYS A 555 -3.52 29.46 5.67
N PRO A 556 -4.46 28.79 4.98
CA PRO A 556 -4.52 27.34 4.98
C PRO A 556 -3.23 26.71 4.51
N LYS A 557 -2.77 25.71 5.26
CA LYS A 557 -1.53 24.98 4.96
C LYS A 557 -1.76 23.47 4.97
N TYR A 558 -2.57 22.98 5.91
CA TYR A 558 -2.81 21.57 6.08
C TYR A 558 -4.30 21.27 5.96
N ALA A 559 -4.62 20.23 5.21
CA ALA A 559 -5.94 19.61 5.13
C ALA A 559 -5.89 18.22 5.76
N VAL A 560 -6.98 17.85 6.42
CA VAL A 560 -7.15 16.55 7.06
C VAL A 560 -8.49 15.94 6.66
N SER A 561 -8.49 14.62 6.44
CA SER A 561 -9.69 13.81 6.32
C SER A 561 -9.57 12.61 7.24
N ILE A 562 -10.60 12.37 8.04
CA ILE A 562 -10.69 11.28 9.02
C ILE A 562 -12.00 10.54 8.80
N VAL A 563 -11.89 9.22 8.77
CA VAL A 563 -13.03 8.30 8.81
C VAL A 563 -12.74 7.29 9.91
N ILE A 564 -13.66 7.15 10.87
CA ILE A 564 -13.65 6.10 11.88
C ILE A 564 -14.83 5.18 11.60
N GLU A 565 -14.51 3.96 11.20
CA GLU A 565 -15.49 2.91 10.97
C GLU A 565 -16.23 2.65 12.28
N HIS A 566 -17.56 2.81 12.23
CA HIS A 566 -18.44 2.50 13.36
C HIS A 566 -18.14 3.34 14.61
N GLY A 567 -17.56 4.53 14.38
CA GLY A 567 -17.25 5.50 15.43
C GLY A 567 -18.49 6.20 15.99
N GLY A 568 -19.66 6.02 15.40
CA GLY A 568 -20.89 6.73 15.72
C GLY A 568 -20.80 8.19 15.28
N SER A 569 -20.73 9.11 16.23
CA SER A 569 -20.84 10.55 15.94
C SER A 569 -19.53 11.17 15.43
N GLY A 570 -19.59 11.79 14.24
CA GLY A 570 -18.49 12.59 13.68
C GLY A 570 -18.01 13.74 14.56
N SER A 571 -18.92 14.40 15.29
CA SER A 571 -18.55 15.51 16.18
C SER A 571 -17.89 15.06 17.48
N GLN A 572 -18.22 13.87 17.97
CA GLN A 572 -17.69 13.34 19.24
C GLN A 572 -16.41 12.53 19.06
N LYS A 573 -16.20 11.91 17.88
CA LYS A 573 -15.04 11.06 17.61
C LYS A 573 -14.11 11.65 16.56
N ALA A 574 -14.58 11.89 15.34
CA ALA A 574 -13.70 12.28 14.24
C ALA A 574 -13.16 13.73 14.35
N ALA A 575 -14.00 14.69 14.77
CA ALA A 575 -13.58 16.08 14.89
C ALA A 575 -12.50 16.35 15.97
N PRO A 576 -12.55 15.75 17.18
CA PRO A 576 -11.47 15.86 18.15
C PRO A 576 -10.14 15.30 17.63
N LEU A 577 -10.16 14.16 16.94
CA LEU A 577 -8.95 13.60 16.31
C LEU A 577 -8.44 14.53 15.21
N GLY A 578 -9.34 15.15 14.43
CA GLY A 578 -9.00 16.17 13.44
C GLY A 578 -8.31 17.39 14.03
N ARG A 579 -8.80 17.87 15.18
CA ARG A 579 -8.16 18.94 15.95
C ARG A 579 -6.75 18.57 16.35
N ASP A 580 -6.57 17.39 16.96
CA ASP A 580 -5.28 16.97 17.51
C ASP A 580 -4.25 16.75 16.39
N ILE A 581 -4.68 16.18 15.25
CA ILE A 581 -3.83 16.04 14.05
C ILE A 581 -3.47 17.40 13.47
N LEU A 582 -4.42 18.33 13.32
CA LEU A 582 -4.13 19.67 12.79
C LEU A 582 -3.24 20.49 13.75
N LEU A 583 -3.33 20.27 15.06
CA LEU A 583 -2.39 20.83 16.04
C LEU A 583 -0.98 20.25 15.84
N ALA A 584 -0.85 18.93 15.69
CA ALA A 584 0.43 18.29 15.39
C ALA A 584 1.05 18.82 14.09
N CYS A 585 0.25 19.01 13.03
CA CYS A 585 0.69 19.58 11.76
C CYS A 585 1.25 21.01 11.91
N GLN A 586 0.62 21.82 12.75
CA GLN A 586 1.03 23.21 12.98
C GLN A 586 2.31 23.32 13.82
N ASN A 587 2.71 22.26 14.51
CA ASN A 587 3.99 22.15 15.21
C ASN A 587 5.15 21.69 14.32
N ILE A 588 4.90 21.29 13.06
CA ILE A 588 5.96 20.84 12.15
C ILE A 588 6.92 22.00 11.85
N LYS A 589 8.17 21.85 12.26
CA LYS A 589 9.26 22.76 11.87
C LYS A 589 9.53 22.58 10.37
N GLY A 590 9.68 23.68 9.63
CA GLY A 590 9.88 23.65 8.17
C GLY A 590 11.03 22.72 7.76
N SER A 591 10.83 21.97 6.66
CA SER A 591 11.81 21.01 6.15
C SER A 591 13.15 21.70 5.85
N ARG A 592 14.23 21.20 6.45
CA ARG A 592 15.60 21.70 6.21
C ARG A 592 16.21 21.20 4.90
N TYR A 593 15.62 20.18 4.28
CA TYR A 593 16.08 19.62 3.01
C TYR A 593 15.35 20.27 1.82
N ARG A 594 16.02 21.27 1.23
CA ARG A 594 15.77 21.67 -0.16
C ARG A 594 16.46 20.63 -1.04
N VAL A 595 15.67 19.91 -1.83
CA VAL A 595 16.20 19.00 -2.87
C VAL A 595 16.50 19.80 -4.11
#